data_AF-A0A935HXV0-F1
#
_entry.id   AF-A0A935HXV0-F1
#
_cell.length_a   1.000
_cell.length_b   1.000
_cell.length_c   1.000
_cell.angle_alpha   90.00
_cell.angle_beta   90.00
_cell.angle_gamma   90.00
#
_symmetry.space_group_name_H-M   'P 1'
#
loop_
_entity.id
_entity.type
_entity.pdbx_description
1 polymer ?
#
loop_
_entity_poly.entity_id
_entity_poly.type
_entity_poly.pdbx_seq_one_letter_code
_entity_poly.pdbx_strand_id
1 'polypeptide(L)'
;MASIKTQDRGSIVDAKDLRYFVRIASKNWYFVVVALVLSAVLSYLYSYKLPDIYGASTQILLKDQDSYDYQNQMFRGLGYVQSYSDIVNQKRVLTSYDLVDRTLDKLDFDISYYIVGRFKTSEVYGTLPFVVHRTCWTIA
;
A
#
# COMPACT_ATOMS: atom_id res chain seq x y z
N MET A 1 -28.75 -10.38 -55.34
CA MET A 1 -28.39 -10.30 -53.91
C MET A 1 -27.09 -11.06 -53.71
N ALA A 2 -25.96 -10.36 -53.71
CA ALA A 2 -24.65 -10.99 -53.50
C ALA A 2 -24.39 -11.14 -52.00
N SER A 3 -24.20 -12.38 -51.55
CA SER A 3 -23.86 -12.69 -50.15
C SER A 3 -22.40 -12.27 -49.90
N ILE A 4 -22.21 -11.31 -49.01
CA ILE A 4 -20.90 -10.86 -48.55
C ILE A 4 -20.28 -11.97 -47.71
N LYS A 5 -19.19 -12.60 -48.19
CA LYS A 5 -18.38 -13.53 -47.40
C LYS A 5 -17.59 -12.72 -46.37
N THR A 6 -17.99 -12.79 -45.10
CA THR A 6 -17.22 -12.20 -44.01
C THR A 6 -15.88 -12.92 -43.90
N GLN A 7 -14.80 -12.18 -44.14
CA GLN A 7 -13.42 -12.67 -44.01
C GLN A 7 -13.09 -12.81 -42.52
N ASP A 8 -12.92 -14.05 -42.07
CA ASP A 8 -12.47 -14.37 -40.72
C ASP A 8 -11.06 -13.79 -40.52
N ARG A 9 -10.94 -12.82 -39.60
CA ARG A 9 -9.64 -12.23 -39.24
C ARG A 9 -8.90 -13.26 -38.41
N GLY A 10 -8.09 -14.08 -39.08
CA GLY A 10 -7.22 -15.07 -38.46
C GLY A 10 -6.55 -14.48 -37.23
N SER A 11 -6.83 -15.07 -36.08
CA SER A 11 -6.21 -14.70 -34.82
C SER A 11 -4.70 -14.82 -34.98
N ILE A 12 -3.96 -13.75 -34.65
CA ILE A 12 -2.50 -13.63 -34.84
C ILE A 12 -1.73 -14.72 -34.07
N VAL A 13 -2.39 -15.42 -33.14
CA VAL A 13 -1.89 -16.59 -32.46
C VAL A 13 -2.92 -17.71 -32.57
N ASP A 14 -2.64 -18.74 -33.37
CA ASP A 14 -3.47 -19.94 -33.53
C ASP A 14 -3.11 -20.98 -32.45
N ALA A 15 -4.12 -21.66 -31.90
CA ALA A 15 -3.93 -22.76 -30.95
C ALA A 15 -3.07 -23.91 -31.52
N LYS A 16 -3.03 -24.07 -32.84
CA LYS A 16 -2.15 -25.03 -33.52
C LYS A 16 -0.67 -24.68 -33.38
N ASP A 17 -0.33 -23.39 -33.46
CA ASP A 17 1.05 -22.93 -33.29
C ASP A 17 1.52 -23.18 -31.85
N LEU A 18 0.67 -22.85 -30.86
CA LEU A 18 0.97 -23.12 -29.45
C LEU A 18 1.21 -24.62 -29.19
N ARG A 19 0.38 -25.50 -29.77
CA ARG A 19 0.55 -26.96 -29.63
C ARG A 19 1.85 -27.46 -30.27
N TYR A 20 2.28 -26.86 -31.38
CA TYR A 20 3.55 -27.17 -32.02
C TYR A 20 4.75 -26.76 -31.16
N PHE A 21 4.73 -25.55 -30.60
CA PHE A 21 5.75 -25.07 -29.65
C PHE A 21 5.85 -25.96 -28.41
N VAL A 22 4.73 -26.37 -27.82
CA VAL A 22 4.70 -27.28 -26.65
C VAL A 22 5.31 -28.65 -26.99
N ARG A 23 5.05 -29.17 -28.19
CA ARG A 23 5.62 -30.46 -28.64
C ARG A 23 7.14 -30.40 -28.85
N ILE A 24 7.67 -29.28 -29.36
CA ILE A 24 9.12 -29.05 -29.49
C ILE A 24 9.75 -28.89 -28.10
N ALA A 25 9.11 -28.13 -27.22
CA ALA A 25 9.56 -27.90 -25.85
C ALA A 25 9.64 -29.22 -25.06
N SER A 26 8.66 -30.11 -25.22
CA SER A 26 8.63 -31.42 -24.55
C SER A 26 9.72 -32.38 -25.04
N LYS A 27 10.11 -32.34 -26.32
CA LYS A 27 11.21 -33.16 -26.86
C LYS A 27 12.58 -32.70 -26.33
N ASN A 28 12.70 -31.43 -25.96
CA ASN A 28 13.94 -30.79 -25.53
C ASN A 28 13.79 -30.22 -24.10
N TRP A 29 13.27 -31.06 -23.19
CA TRP A 29 12.85 -30.68 -21.84
C TRP A 29 13.92 -29.93 -21.03
N TYR A 30 15.22 -30.17 -21.29
CA TYR A 30 16.32 -29.42 -20.70
C TYR A 30 16.22 -27.92 -20.94
N PHE A 31 15.83 -27.47 -22.14
CA PHE A 31 15.69 -26.04 -22.44
C PHE A 31 14.51 -25.41 -21.71
N VAL A 32 13.45 -26.19 -21.46
CA VAL A 32 12.31 -25.74 -20.65
C VAL A 32 12.74 -25.54 -19.20
N VAL A 33 13.48 -26.51 -18.65
CA VAL A 33 14.02 -26.41 -17.28
C VAL A 33 14.99 -25.23 -17.16
N VAL A 34 15.90 -25.08 -18.12
CA VAL A 34 16.86 -23.97 -18.14
C VAL A 34 16.16 -22.62 -18.25
N ALA A 35 15.13 -22.48 -19.10
CA ALA A 35 14.35 -21.25 -19.23
C ALA A 35 13.60 -20.92 -17.93
N LEU A 36 13.04 -21.93 -17.25
CA LEU A 36 12.37 -21.76 -15.96
C LEU A 36 13.35 -21.29 -14.88
N VAL A 37 14.51 -21.91 -14.79
CA VAL A 37 15.58 -21.52 -13.86
C VAL A 37 16.07 -20.10 -14.16
N LEU A 38 16.33 -19.77 -15.42
CA LEU A 38 16.74 -18.41 -15.84
C LEU A 38 15.71 -17.37 -15.46
N SER A 39 14.42 -17.63 -15.72
CA SER A 39 13.31 -16.76 -15.34
C SER A 39 13.25 -16.56 -13.82
N ALA A 40 13.41 -17.64 -13.03
CA ALA A 40 13.43 -17.58 -11.58
C ALA A 40 14.62 -16.74 -11.05
N VAL A 41 15.81 -16.93 -11.62
CA VAL A 41 17.01 -16.14 -11.26
C VAL A 41 16.82 -14.66 -11.60
N LEU A 42 16.32 -14.35 -12.79
CA LEU A 42 16.02 -12.97 -13.20
C LEU A 42 14.97 -12.33 -12.30
N SER A 43 13.90 -13.05 -11.97
CA SER A 43 12.86 -12.61 -11.05
C SER A 43 13.44 -12.30 -9.66
N TYR A 44 14.27 -13.20 -9.12
CA TYR A 44 14.91 -13.01 -7.83
C TYR A 44 15.83 -11.79 -7.80
N LEU A 45 16.67 -11.61 -8.83
CA LEU A 45 17.55 -10.45 -8.96
C LEU A 45 16.77 -9.15 -9.12
N TYR A 46 15.63 -9.18 -9.81
CA TYR A 46 14.75 -8.03 -9.94
C TYR A 46 14.13 -7.69 -8.58
N SER A 47 13.50 -8.66 -7.90
CA SER A 47 12.89 -8.50 -6.58
C SER A 47 13.84 -7.96 -5.53
N TYR A 48 15.11 -8.36 -5.55
CA TYR A 48 16.12 -7.86 -4.61
C TYR A 48 16.36 -6.33 -4.70
N LYS A 49 16.09 -5.73 -5.86
CA LYS A 49 16.28 -4.29 -6.09
C LYS A 49 15.06 -3.45 -5.71
N LEU A 50 13.90 -4.04 -5.48
CA LEU A 50 12.71 -3.25 -5.15
C LEU A 50 12.84 -2.67 -3.73
N PRO A 51 12.48 -1.39 -3.55
CA PRO A 51 12.36 -0.81 -2.21
C PRO A 51 11.15 -1.41 -1.50
N ASP A 52 11.28 -1.63 -0.21
CA ASP A 52 10.20 -2.12 0.65
C ASP A 52 9.23 -0.96 0.95
N ILE A 53 7.94 -1.12 0.64
CA ILE A 53 6.89 -0.12 0.92
C ILE A 53 6.20 -0.49 2.23
N TYR A 54 6.29 0.39 3.23
CA TYR A 54 5.69 0.18 4.54
C TYR A 54 4.36 0.93 4.67
N GLY A 55 3.35 0.26 5.25
CA GLY A 55 2.05 0.85 5.58
C GLY A 55 1.70 0.62 7.04
N ALA A 56 1.28 1.67 7.74
CA ALA A 56 0.79 1.59 9.11
C ALA A 56 -0.73 1.77 9.14
N SER A 57 -1.42 0.93 9.93
CA SER A 57 -2.85 1.06 10.19
C SER A 57 -3.08 1.09 11.69
N THR A 58 -4.00 1.94 12.13
CA THR A 58 -4.36 2.10 13.53
C THR A 58 -5.86 1.95 13.71
N GLN A 59 -6.27 1.33 14.83
CA GLN A 59 -7.66 1.20 15.23
C GLN A 59 -7.83 1.88 16.58
N ILE A 60 -8.81 2.78 16.66
CA ILE A 60 -9.09 3.57 17.86
C ILE A 60 -10.48 3.18 18.34
N LEU A 61 -10.57 2.74 19.59
CA LEU A 61 -11.83 2.42 20.24
C LEU A 61 -12.34 3.66 20.99
N LEU A 62 -13.53 4.13 20.61
CA LEU A 62 -14.20 5.23 21.30
C LEU A 62 -14.99 4.64 22.47
N LYS A 63 -14.74 5.17 23.67
CA LYS A 63 -15.48 4.81 24.88
C LYS A 63 -16.79 5.58 24.87
N ASP A 64 -17.91 4.88 24.71
CA ASP A 64 -19.23 5.49 24.97
C ASP A 64 -19.37 5.69 26.49
N GLN A 65 -19.78 6.88 26.91
CA GLN A 65 -20.03 7.12 28.33
C GLN A 65 -21.38 6.50 28.70
N ASP A 66 -21.35 5.24 29.11
CA ASP A 66 -22.47 4.61 29.82
C ASP A 66 -22.57 5.19 31.25
N SER A 67 -22.85 6.49 31.36
CA SER A 67 -23.39 7.03 32.60
C SER A 67 -24.80 6.47 32.75
N TYR A 68 -24.93 5.43 33.58
CA TYR A 68 -26.18 4.80 34.00
C TYR A 68 -26.99 5.78 34.86
N ASP A 69 -27.50 6.83 34.22
CA ASP A 69 -28.36 7.81 34.86
C ASP A 69 -29.80 7.32 34.74
N TYR A 70 -30.40 6.94 35.87
CA TYR A 70 -31.75 6.35 35.95
C TYR A 70 -32.82 7.28 35.33
N GLN A 71 -32.51 8.57 35.20
CA GLN A 71 -33.33 9.60 34.57
C GLN A 71 -33.41 9.46 33.03
N ASN A 72 -32.45 8.79 32.39
CA ASN A 72 -32.39 8.59 30.93
C ASN A 72 -33.36 7.52 30.39
N GLN A 73 -34.06 6.79 31.27
CA GLN A 73 -34.98 5.73 30.83
C GLN A 73 -36.20 6.27 30.07
N MET A 74 -36.63 7.52 30.35
CA MET A 74 -37.67 8.23 29.60
C MET A 74 -37.18 8.83 28.28
N PHE A 75 -35.87 9.07 28.14
CA PHE A 75 -35.26 9.72 26.97
C PHE A 75 -34.55 8.74 26.03
N ARG A 76 -34.76 7.42 26.15
CA ARG A 76 -34.09 6.40 25.32
C ARG A 76 -34.22 6.62 23.81
N GLY A 77 -35.29 7.25 23.32
CA GLY A 77 -35.45 7.63 21.91
C GLY A 77 -34.63 8.87 21.49
N LEU A 78 -34.23 9.71 22.44
CA LEU A 78 -33.43 10.93 22.23
C LEU A 78 -31.94 10.72 22.55
N GLY A 79 -31.59 9.80 23.47
CA GLY A 79 -30.20 9.52 23.86
C GLY A 79 -29.34 8.87 22.77
N TYR A 80 -29.94 8.08 21.87
CA TYR A 80 -29.21 7.49 20.74
C TYR A 80 -28.71 8.55 19.74
N VAL A 81 -29.46 9.64 19.56
CA VAL A 81 -29.08 10.74 18.67
C VAL A 81 -27.89 11.52 19.24
N GLN A 82 -27.82 11.67 20.56
CA GLN A 82 -26.73 12.37 21.25
C GLN A 82 -25.41 11.58 21.14
N SER A 83 -25.41 10.28 21.46
CA SER A 83 -24.20 9.44 21.33
C SER A 83 -23.67 9.39 19.89
N TYR A 84 -24.57 9.30 18.89
CA TYR A 84 -24.16 9.37 17.49
C TYR A 84 -23.51 10.71 17.12
N SER A 85 -24.07 11.83 17.60
CA SER A 85 -23.50 13.17 17.40
C SER A 85 -22.11 13.30 18.05
N ASP A 86 -21.94 12.74 19.25
CA ASP A 86 -20.68 12.78 19.99
C ASP A 86 -19.58 11.95 19.30
N ILE A 87 -19.92 10.76 18.78
CA ILE A 87 -19.02 9.93 17.97
C ILE A 87 -18.59 10.68 16.69
N VAL A 88 -19.54 11.30 15.98
CA VAL A 88 -19.24 12.08 14.77
C VAL A 88 -18.36 13.28 15.10
N ASN A 89 -18.59 13.94 16.23
CA ASN A 89 -17.76 15.06 16.67
C ASN A 89 -16.33 14.62 17.03
N GLN A 90 -16.16 13.52 17.77
CA GLN A 90 -14.85 12.96 18.08
C GLN A 90 -14.09 12.54 16.81
N LYS A 91 -14.79 11.92 15.84
CA LYS A 91 -14.21 11.62 14.53
C LYS A 91 -13.75 12.90 13.82
N ARG A 92 -14.55 13.97 13.85
CA ARG A 92 -14.19 15.27 13.25
C ARG A 92 -12.95 15.87 13.90
N VAL A 93 -12.85 15.82 15.23
CA VAL A 93 -11.67 16.29 15.99
C VAL A 93 -10.44 15.46 15.64
N LEU A 94 -10.56 14.14 15.54
CA LEU A 94 -9.47 13.25 15.11
C LEU A 94 -8.95 13.59 13.71
N THR A 95 -9.84 13.99 12.81
CA THR A 95 -9.48 14.42 11.43
C THR A 95 -9.20 15.91 11.30
N SER A 96 -9.11 16.66 12.40
CA SER A 96 -8.93 18.11 12.36
C SER A 96 -7.50 18.51 11.99
N TYR A 97 -7.36 19.62 11.28
CA TYR A 97 -6.06 20.17 10.89
C TYR A 97 -5.16 20.41 12.11
N ASP A 98 -5.67 21.10 13.14
CA ASP A 98 -4.87 21.45 14.33
C ASP A 98 -4.29 20.23 15.04
N LEU A 99 -5.04 19.11 15.09
CA LEU A 99 -4.55 17.90 15.72
C LEU A 99 -3.50 17.20 14.85
N VAL A 100 -3.72 17.15 13.53
CA VAL A 100 -2.75 16.60 12.57
C VAL A 100 -1.46 17.42 12.59
N ASP A 101 -1.54 18.74 12.54
CA ASP A 101 -0.42 19.68 12.55
C ASP A 101 0.45 19.51 13.80
N ARG A 102 -0.17 19.51 15.00
CA ARG A 102 0.55 19.26 16.27
C ARG A 102 1.15 17.86 16.36
N THR A 103 0.58 16.88 15.65
CA THR A 103 1.11 15.51 15.62
C THR A 103 2.31 15.44 14.68
N LEU A 104 2.25 16.12 13.52
CA LEU A 104 3.36 16.25 12.59
C LEU A 104 4.53 17.03 13.21
N ASP A 105 4.26 18.09 13.98
CA ASP A 105 5.31 18.85 14.69
C ASP A 105 6.07 18.01 15.73
N LYS A 106 5.41 17.00 16.31
CA LYS A 106 6.03 16.08 17.27
C LYS A 106 6.74 14.90 16.60
N LEU A 107 6.47 14.68 15.31
CA LEU A 107 7.08 13.60 14.55
C LEU A 107 8.26 14.18 13.78
N ASP A 108 9.47 13.69 14.06
CA ASP A 108 10.68 14.04 13.30
C ASP A 108 10.63 13.41 11.89
N PHE A 109 9.70 13.84 11.04
CA PHE A 109 9.52 13.36 9.65
C PHE A 109 10.44 14.07 8.65
N ASP A 110 11.10 15.13 9.07
CA ASP A 110 11.75 16.02 8.12
C ASP A 110 13.04 15.46 7.50
N ILE A 111 13.70 14.55 8.22
CA ILE A 111 15.01 14.02 7.84
C ILE A 111 14.92 12.51 7.68
N SER A 112 14.94 12.05 6.43
CA SER A 112 15.11 10.64 6.10
C SER A 112 16.58 10.30 5.88
N TYR A 113 17.04 9.24 6.54
CA TYR A 113 18.41 8.75 6.39
C TYR A 113 18.46 7.50 5.50
N TYR A 114 19.35 7.51 4.51
CA TYR A 114 19.52 6.41 3.58
C TYR A 114 20.94 5.87 3.61
N ILE A 115 21.07 4.55 3.68
CA ILE A 115 22.31 3.86 3.36
C ILE A 115 22.28 3.53 1.88
N VAL A 116 23.07 4.28 1.10
CA VAL A 116 23.22 4.06 -0.34
C VAL A 116 24.27 2.99 -0.59
N GLY A 117 23.82 1.77 -0.87
CA GLY A 117 24.68 0.70 -1.38
C GLY A 117 24.77 0.71 -2.91
N ARG A 118 25.72 -0.02 -3.48
CA ARG A 118 25.83 -0.20 -4.95
C ARG A 118 24.66 -0.99 -5.56
N PHE A 119 23.94 -1.77 -4.75
CA PHE A 119 22.93 -2.73 -5.21
C PHE A 119 21.53 -2.53 -4.59
N LYS A 120 21.44 -1.99 -3.37
CA LYS A 120 20.19 -1.66 -2.68
C LYS A 120 20.41 -0.39 -1.87
N THR A 121 19.47 0.53 -1.94
CA THR A 121 19.36 1.67 -1.02
C THR A 121 18.34 1.30 0.03
N SER A 122 18.74 1.35 1.31
CA SER A 122 17.84 1.08 2.43
C SER A 122 17.68 2.35 3.25
N GLU A 123 16.44 2.69 3.57
CA GLU A 123 16.16 3.70 4.59
C GLU A 123 16.49 3.12 5.97
N VAL A 124 17.06 3.93 6.85
CA VAL A 124 17.43 3.54 8.21
C VAL A 124 16.89 4.59 9.17
N TYR A 125 16.14 4.13 10.18
CA TYR A 125 15.53 4.99 11.18
C TYR A 125 16.06 4.63 12.58
N GLY A 126 16.51 5.64 13.35
CA GLY A 126 16.79 5.52 14.79
C GLY A 126 18.12 4.92 15.25
N THR A 127 18.99 4.41 14.36
CA THR A 127 20.26 3.75 14.74
C THR A 127 21.53 4.53 14.39
N LEU A 128 21.39 5.81 14.04
CA LEU A 128 22.52 6.63 13.60
C LEU A 128 23.13 7.40 14.79
N PRO A 129 24.47 7.45 14.92
CA PRO A 129 25.15 8.11 16.03
C PRO A 129 25.18 9.65 15.91
N PHE A 130 24.48 10.22 14.93
CA PHE A 130 24.40 11.66 14.69
C PHE A 130 22.97 12.06 14.36
N VAL A 131 22.56 13.23 14.83
CA VAL A 131 21.28 13.85 14.51
C VAL A 131 21.59 15.12 13.73
N VAL A 132 21.07 15.22 12.51
CA VAL A 132 21.14 16.46 11.74
C VAL A 132 20.06 17.38 12.27
N HIS A 133 20.43 18.57 12.74
CA HIS A 133 19.46 19.61 13.07
C HIS A 133 19.34 20.56 11.90
N ARG A 134 18.10 20.87 11.50
CA ARG A 134 17.87 21.94 10.54
C ARG A 134 18.17 23.29 11.20
N THR A 135 19.21 23.95 10.75
CA THR A 135 19.36 25.39 10.97
C THR A 135 18.49 26.10 9.96
N CYS A 136 17.27 26.49 10.36
CA CYS A 136 16.48 27.41 9.56
C CYS A 136 17.14 28.80 9.64
N TRP A 137 17.86 29.20 8.58
CA TRP A 137 18.22 30.60 8.37
C TRP A 137 16.96 31.34 7.91
N THR A 138 16.08 31.68 8.86
CA THR A 138 15.04 32.68 8.61
C THR A 138 15.75 34.03 8.56
N ILE A 139 16.01 34.52 7.35
CA ILE A 139 16.37 35.91 7.10
C ILE A 139 15.11 36.71 7.45
N ALA A 140 15.22 37.50 8.53
CA ALA A 140 14.21 38.44 9.00
C ALA A 140 14.00 39.59 8.01
#